data_AF-A0AAD4KQQ7-F1
#
_entry.id   AF-A0AAD4KQQ7-F1
#
_cell.length_a   1.000
_cell.length_b   1.000
_cell.length_c   1.000
_cell.angle_alpha   90.00
_cell.angle_beta   90.00
_cell.angle_gamma   90.00
#
_symmetry.space_group_name_H-M   'P 1'
#
loop_
_entity.id
_entity.type
_entity.pdbx_description
1 polymer ?
#
loop_
_entity_poly.entity_id
_entity_poly.type
_entity_poly.pdbx_seq_one_letter_code
_entity_poly.pdbx_strand_id
1 'polypeptide(L)'
;MRSETPTPKVQGVDGSKLYDMRILGVSRGFDPFGSIQDFHAFLTDGFEMSTEQFPELNRLVMMHQKSNFATYFTPGNLNIANILVRGDNVVGIQGNWECKKA
;
A
#
# COMPACT_ATOMS: atom_id res chain seq x y z
N MET A 1 5.07 -15.09 28.06
CA MET A 1 4.72 -14.94 26.63
C MET A 1 5.58 -13.84 26.04
N ARG A 2 6.57 -14.17 25.20
CA ARG A 2 7.27 -13.17 24.40
C ARG A 2 6.31 -12.72 23.31
N SER A 3 5.93 -11.44 23.33
CA SER A 3 5.26 -10.80 22.21
C SER A 3 6.26 -10.76 21.06
N GLU A 4 6.11 -11.67 20.09
CA GLU A 4 6.77 -11.49 18.81
C GLU A 4 6.20 -10.21 18.19
N THR A 5 7.04 -9.19 18.01
CA THR A 5 6.69 -8.03 17.20
C THR A 5 6.25 -8.56 15.84
N PRO A 6 4.97 -8.36 15.43
CA PRO A 6 4.51 -8.88 14.15
C PRO A 6 5.39 -8.30 13.06
N THR A 7 6.03 -9.15 12.27
CA THR A 7 6.70 -8.72 11.04
C THR A 7 5.66 -7.97 10.21
N PRO A 8 5.93 -6.73 9.76
CA PRO A 8 4.91 -5.92 9.08
C PRO A 8 4.51 -6.60 7.77
N LYS A 9 3.33 -7.22 7.76
CA LYS A 9 2.70 -7.80 6.58
C LYS A 9 1.90 -6.73 5.84
N VAL A 10 1.81 -6.85 4.52
CA VAL A 10 0.95 -6.00 3.69
C VAL A 10 -0.07 -6.91 3.03
N GLN A 11 -1.34 -6.81 3.46
CA GLN A 11 -2.41 -7.73 3.06
C GLN A 11 -3.79 -7.08 3.25
N GLY A 12 -4.83 -7.68 2.67
CA GLY A 12 -6.22 -7.32 2.95
C GLY A 12 -6.57 -7.50 4.43
N VAL A 13 -7.65 -6.86 4.89
CA VAL A 13 -8.06 -6.88 6.31
C VAL A 13 -8.33 -8.30 6.84
N ASP A 14 -8.74 -9.20 5.96
CA ASP A 14 -8.99 -10.63 6.19
C ASP A 14 -7.81 -11.53 5.76
N GLY A 15 -6.66 -10.93 5.44
CA GLY A 15 -5.49 -11.64 4.89
C GLY A 15 -5.58 -11.95 3.39
N SER A 16 -6.59 -11.43 2.69
CA SER A 16 -6.76 -11.63 1.26
C SER A 16 -5.76 -10.83 0.40
N LYS A 17 -5.85 -11.07 -0.92
CA LYS A 17 -5.17 -10.28 -1.95
C LYS A 17 -5.54 -8.80 -1.83
N LEU A 18 -4.62 -7.96 -2.28
CA LEU A 18 -4.80 -6.53 -2.38
C LEU A 18 -5.24 -6.16 -3.79
N TYR A 19 -6.04 -5.10 -3.90
CA TYR A 19 -6.59 -4.63 -5.16
C TYR A 19 -6.38 -3.13 -5.31
N ASP A 20 -5.73 -2.72 -6.39
CA ASP A 20 -5.62 -1.32 -6.77
C ASP A 20 -5.69 -1.19 -8.29
N MET A 21 -6.77 -0.60 -8.79
CA MET A 21 -6.99 -0.43 -10.23
C MET A 21 -6.00 0.53 -10.91
N ARG A 22 -5.24 1.30 -10.13
CA ARG A 22 -4.21 2.22 -10.64
C ARG A 22 -2.94 1.47 -11.03
N ILE A 23 -2.74 0.25 -10.50
CA ILE A 23 -1.60 -0.60 -10.85
C ILE A 23 -2.01 -1.45 -12.07
N LEU A 24 -1.43 -1.13 -13.23
CA LEU A 24 -1.71 -1.82 -14.48
C LEU A 24 -1.16 -3.25 -14.45
N GLY A 25 -1.83 -4.17 -15.17
CA GLY A 25 -1.39 -5.57 -15.29
C GLY A 25 -1.85 -6.50 -14.16
N VAL A 26 -2.49 -5.98 -13.11
CA VAL A 26 -2.86 -6.76 -11.90
C VAL A 26 -4.38 -6.88 -11.72
N SER A 27 -5.08 -7.22 -12.80
CA SER A 27 -6.56 -7.28 -12.83
C SER A 27 -7.18 -8.28 -11.84
N ARG A 28 -6.39 -9.23 -11.33
CA ARG A 28 -6.82 -10.24 -10.34
C ARG A 28 -6.41 -9.93 -8.89
N GLY A 29 -5.83 -8.76 -8.65
CA GLY A 29 -5.22 -8.41 -7.37
C GLY A 29 -3.86 -9.07 -7.17
N PHE A 30 -3.09 -8.56 -6.22
CA PHE A 30 -1.75 -9.03 -5.90
C PHE A 30 -1.72 -9.73 -4.52
N ASP A 31 -0.84 -10.71 -4.39
CA ASP A 31 -0.72 -11.53 -3.19
C ASP A 31 -0.26 -10.73 -1.97
N PRO A 32 -0.60 -11.19 -0.75
CA PRO A 32 -0.03 -10.67 0.49
C PRO A 32 1.50 -10.66 0.48
N PHE A 33 2.10 -9.61 1.05
CA PHE A 33 3.54 -9.49 1.21
C PHE A 33 3.96 -9.75 2.65
N GLY A 34 5.06 -10.50 2.81
CA GLY A 34 5.64 -10.82 4.11
C GLY A 34 6.37 -9.64 4.75
N SER A 35 6.76 -8.65 3.95
CA SER A 35 7.42 -7.42 4.39
C SER A 35 6.99 -6.20 3.55
N ILE A 36 7.24 -5.00 4.08
CA ILE A 36 7.04 -3.75 3.34
C ILE A 36 8.05 -3.62 2.19
N GLN A 37 9.25 -4.18 2.34
CA GLN A 37 10.28 -4.17 1.32
C GLN A 37 9.85 -4.98 0.09
N ASP A 38 9.24 -6.15 0.30
CA ASP A 38 8.70 -6.97 -0.81
C ASP A 38 7.58 -6.23 -1.54
N PHE A 39 6.70 -5.55 -0.80
CA PHE A 39 5.64 -4.73 -1.40
C PHE A 39 6.21 -3.56 -2.22
N HIS A 40 7.21 -2.86 -1.69
CA HIS A 40 7.85 -1.76 -2.41
C HIS A 40 8.61 -2.23 -3.65
N ALA A 41 9.30 -3.37 -3.57
CA ALA A 41 9.97 -3.98 -4.72
C ALA A 41 8.97 -4.31 -5.83
N PHE A 42 7.79 -4.81 -5.47
CA PHE A 42 6.67 -5.02 -6.40
C PHE A 42 6.20 -3.70 -7.04
N LEU A 43 6.01 -2.62 -6.27
CA LEU A 43 5.60 -1.32 -6.81
C LEU A 43 6.62 -0.71 -7.79
N THR A 44 7.89 -1.07 -7.62
CA THR A 44 8.97 -0.61 -8.51
C THR A 44 9.25 -1.58 -9.66
N ASP A 45 8.47 -2.65 -9.83
CA ASP A 45 8.72 -3.73 -10.82
C ASP A 45 10.16 -4.29 -10.72
N GLY A 46 10.69 -4.37 -9.49
CA GLY A 46 12.08 -4.79 -9.26
C GLY A 46 13.15 -3.84 -9.78
N PHE A 47 12.82 -2.58 -10.09
CA PHE A 47 13.78 -1.59 -10.57
C PHE A 47 14.99 -1.44 -9.65
N GLU A 48 16.17 -1.74 -10.18
CA GLU A 48 17.45 -1.59 -9.49
C GLU A 48 18.05 -0.21 -9.79
N MET A 49 18.61 0.43 -8.76
CA MET A 49 19.23 1.75 -8.88
C MET A 49 20.38 1.72 -9.90
N SER A 50 20.32 2.60 -10.89
CA SER A 50 21.37 2.81 -11.89
C SER A 50 22.07 4.15 -11.61
N THR A 51 23.40 4.16 -11.58
CA THR A 51 24.20 5.39 -11.41
C THR A 51 24.06 6.38 -12.56
N GLU A 52 23.50 5.95 -13.70
CA GLU A 52 23.30 6.78 -14.90
C GLU A 52 21.90 7.41 -14.98
N GLN A 53 20.96 6.96 -14.14
CA GLN A 53 19.57 7.40 -14.18
C GLN A 53 19.24 8.44 -13.10
N PHE A 54 18.34 9.35 -13.48
CA PHE A 54 17.82 10.50 -12.72
C PHE A 54 18.02 10.38 -11.20
N PRO A 55 18.89 11.21 -10.60
CA PRO A 55 19.20 11.17 -9.17
C PRO A 55 17.96 11.16 -8.25
N GLU A 56 16.87 11.78 -8.70
CA GLU A 56 15.58 11.83 -8.01
C GLU A 56 14.91 10.47 -7.91
N LEU A 57 14.97 9.64 -8.97
CA LEU A 57 14.45 8.27 -8.97
C LEU A 57 15.25 7.38 -8.04
N ASN A 58 16.58 7.49 -8.07
CA ASN A 58 17.46 6.76 -7.15
C ASN A 58 17.18 7.12 -5.68
N ARG A 59 16.91 8.40 -5.40
CA ARG A 59 16.49 8.85 -4.06
C ARG A 59 15.16 8.23 -3.64
N LEU A 60 14.18 8.16 -4.55
CA LEU A 60 12.87 7.55 -4.26
C LEU A 60 12.99 6.05 -3.98
N VAL A 61 13.72 5.30 -4.82
CA VAL A 61 13.97 3.87 -4.63
C VAL A 61 14.70 3.62 -3.31
N MET A 62 15.71 4.43 -2.99
CA MET A 62 16.43 4.33 -1.72
C MET A 62 15.52 4.58 -0.51
N MET A 63 14.58 5.53 -0.61
CA MET A 63 13.59 5.77 0.44
C MET A 63 12.69 4.54 0.64
N HIS A 64 12.25 3.89 -0.44
CA HIS A 64 11.42 2.69 -0.38
C HIS A 64 12.16 1.45 0.15
N GLN A 65 13.45 1.31 -0.14
CA GLN A 65 14.27 0.20 0.35
C GLN A 65 14.67 0.37 1.82
N LYS A 66 15.01 1.60 2.23
CA LYS A 66 15.46 1.89 3.60
C LYS A 66 14.32 2.20 4.57
N SER A 67 13.09 2.30 4.08
CA SER A 67 11.96 2.61 4.93
C SER A 67 11.67 1.51 5.95
N ASN A 68 11.49 1.91 7.19
CA ASN A 68 10.99 1.07 8.28
C ASN A 68 9.62 1.59 8.72
N PHE A 69 8.66 1.56 7.80
CA PHE A 69 7.30 2.02 8.11
C PHE A 69 6.57 0.96 8.94
N ALA A 70 5.63 1.38 9.78
CA ALA A 70 4.67 0.47 10.38
C ALA A 70 3.44 0.36 9.46
N THR A 71 2.90 -0.86 9.31
CA THR A 71 1.66 -1.07 8.56
C THR A 71 0.46 -0.68 9.43
N TYR A 72 -0.42 0.15 8.90
CA TYR A 72 -1.69 0.51 9.52
C TYR A 72 -2.85 0.20 8.57
N PHE A 73 -4.03 -0.01 9.13
CA PHE A 73 -5.25 -0.12 8.34
C PHE A 73 -5.58 1.24 7.71
N THR A 74 -5.73 1.27 6.38
CA THR A 74 -6.08 2.49 5.65
C THR A 74 -7.22 2.22 4.66
N PRO A 75 -8.04 3.22 4.32
CA PRO A 75 -9.07 3.08 3.29
C PRO A 75 -8.53 2.79 1.87
N GLY A 76 -7.24 3.02 1.61
CA GLY A 76 -6.58 2.82 0.30
C GLY A 76 -6.93 3.84 -0.81
N ASN A 77 -8.11 4.48 -0.74
CA ASN A 77 -8.60 5.39 -1.78
C ASN A 77 -9.14 6.73 -1.26
N LEU A 78 -8.52 7.31 -0.22
CA LEU A 78 -9.02 8.54 0.39
C LEU A 78 -8.91 9.73 -0.59
N ASN A 79 -10.06 10.23 -1.03
CA ASN A 79 -10.20 11.45 -1.82
C ASN A 79 -11.50 12.18 -1.40
N ILE A 80 -11.68 13.44 -1.83
CA ILE A 80 -12.85 14.25 -1.42
C ILE A 80 -14.18 13.59 -1.75
N ALA A 81 -14.29 12.87 -2.88
CA ALA A 81 -15.52 12.17 -3.24
C ALA A 81 -15.87 11.02 -2.27
N ASN A 82 -14.90 10.57 -1.48
CA ASN A 82 -15.03 9.52 -0.49
C ASN A 82 -15.16 10.07 0.95
N ILE A 83 -15.31 11.38 1.14
CA ILE A 83 -15.46 12.00 2.46
C ILE A 83 -16.85 12.63 2.58
N LEU A 84 -17.59 12.22 3.60
CA LEU A 84 -18.90 12.80 3.93
C LEU A 84 -18.71 13.92 4.94
N VAL A 85 -19.25 15.09 4.63
CA VAL A 85 -19.15 16.30 5.47
C VAL A 85 -20.54 16.80 5.84
N ARG A 86 -20.73 17.24 7.08
CA ARG A 86 -21.93 17.95 7.56
C ARG A 86 -21.49 19.25 8.26
N GLY A 87 -21.81 20.38 7.64
CA GLY A 87 -21.23 21.67 8.05
C GLY A 87 -19.72 21.65 7.85
N ASP A 88 -18.95 21.92 8.91
CA ASP A 88 -17.48 21.87 8.90
C ASP A 88 -16.90 20.56 9.44
N ASN A 89 -17.75 19.55 9.67
CA ASN A 89 -17.35 18.29 10.29
C ASN A 89 -17.33 17.13 9.29
N VAL A 90 -16.23 16.37 9.26
CA VAL A 90 -16.18 15.07 8.60
C VAL A 90 -17.00 14.08 9.41
N VAL A 91 -18.07 13.56 8.84
CA VAL A 91 -19.01 12.64 9.50
C VAL A 91 -18.92 11.20 8.98
N GLY A 92 -18.14 10.96 7.94
CA GLY A 92 -17.91 9.62 7.42
C GLY A 92 -16.86 9.59 6.33
N ILE A 93 -16.31 8.40 6.10
CA ILE A 93 -15.47 8.10 4.94
C ILE A 93 -16.21 7.02 4.16
N GLN A 94 -16.80 7.40 3.04
CA GLN A 94 -17.45 6.47 2.13
C GLN A 94 -16.36 5.83 1.26
N GLY A 95 -16.10 4.55 1.47
CA GLY A 95 -15.18 3.78 0.65
C GLY A 95 -15.93 2.65 -0.01
N ASN A 96 -15.46 2.24 -1.18
CA ASN A 96 -15.70 0.88 -1.67
C ASN A 96 -14.92 -0.07 -0.74
N TRP A 97 -15.47 -0.33 0.46
CA TRP A 97 -14.88 -1.17 1.50
C TRP A 97 -14.93 -2.66 1.12
N GLU A 98 -15.50 -2.96 -0.04
CA GLU A 98 -15.46 -4.29 -0.61
C GLU A 98 -14.04 -4.56 -1.12
N CYS A 99 -13.24 -5.23 -0.29
CA CYS A 99 -12.32 -6.23 -0.81
C CYS A 99 -13.21 -7.18 -1.61
N LYS A 100 -13.33 -6.98 -2.93
CA LYS A 100 -14.18 -7.82 -3.78
C LYS A 100 -13.82 -9.26 -3.47
N LYS A 101 -14.73 -9.99 -2.81
CA LYS A 101 -14.60 -11.43 -2.70
C LYS A 101 -14.59 -11.95 -4.14
N ALA A 102 -13.45 -12.47 -4.56
CA ALA A 102 -13.37 -13.30 -5.74
C ALA A 102 -14.18 -14.59 -5.52
#